data_AF-X6FJD7-F1
#
_entry.id   AF-X6FJD7-F1
#
_cell.length_a   1.000
_cell.length_b   1.000
_cell.length_c   1.000
_cell.angle_alpha   90.00
_cell.angle_beta   90.00
_cell.angle_gamma   90.00
#
_symmetry.space_group_name_H-M   'P 1'
#
loop_
_entity.id
_entity.type
_entity.pdbx_description
1 polymer ?
#
loop_
_entity_poly.entity_id
_entity_poly.type
_entity_poly.pdbx_seq_one_letter_code
_entity_poly.pdbx_strand_id
1 'polypeptide(L)'
;MFCFSAGQYVLVHLRINGATITRAYSVSSPPTRPLDLQITVKRTQGGLTSNWIHDHLTPGSEIEIEGPLGSFNLDKLPSEKPVFLSGGSGVTPTMSMLRALTDRADDREIRFIHSAKTPGDIIFRAELEALAARFPNVQVTLVCGQGGPAWTGSTGRIDGRMLLSLVPDLQKRTVFACGPEGYMKTARACLDAIGFPPAQYHEESFGGSNGSRSELGLAISSSVRFVRSGVEHRCAPGETLLDAARNCGIYIPTACQQGVCGTCRIAKLSGEVTMDDLGGLNAKEKSAGYVLACCSRPRGTVLLDA
;
A
#
# COMPACT_ATOMS: atom_id res chain seq x y z
N MET A 1 -9.62 -6.83 -23.75
CA MET A 1 -8.76 -7.70 -22.94
C MET A 1 -7.78 -6.80 -22.19
N PHE A 2 -7.68 -6.93 -20.87
CA PHE A 2 -6.82 -6.07 -20.05
C PHE A 2 -5.52 -6.84 -19.73
N CYS A 3 -4.38 -6.35 -20.23
CA CYS A 3 -3.08 -7.00 -20.07
C CYS A 3 -2.31 -6.37 -18.91
N PHE A 4 -1.87 -7.18 -17.94
CA PHE A 4 -1.10 -6.74 -16.78
C PHE A 4 -0.21 -7.87 -16.25
N SER A 5 0.72 -7.54 -15.35
CA SER A 5 1.56 -8.49 -14.62
C SER A 5 1.04 -8.69 -13.19
N ALA A 6 1.12 -9.92 -12.68
CA ALA A 6 0.61 -10.26 -11.34
C ALA A 6 1.31 -9.44 -10.25
N GLY A 7 0.54 -8.68 -9.48
CA GLY A 7 1.03 -7.72 -8.48
C GLY A 7 0.86 -6.25 -8.86
N GLN A 8 0.52 -5.93 -10.11
CA GLN A 8 0.23 -4.56 -10.54
C GLN A 8 -1.08 -4.02 -9.96
N TYR A 9 -1.24 -2.70 -10.02
CA TYR A 9 -2.45 -1.99 -9.59
C TYR A 9 -3.06 -1.17 -10.72
N VAL A 10 -4.30 -0.75 -10.51
CA VAL A 10 -5.02 0.21 -11.34
C VAL A 10 -5.42 1.42 -10.51
N LEU A 11 -5.51 2.59 -11.14
CA LEU A 11 -6.20 3.74 -10.58
C LEU A 11 -7.68 3.58 -10.88
N VAL A 12 -8.51 3.79 -9.87
CA VAL A 12 -9.98 3.78 -9.97
C VAL A 12 -10.46 5.21 -9.78
N HIS A 13 -11.22 5.71 -10.74
CA HIS A 13 -11.78 7.05 -10.73
C HIS A 13 -13.26 7.00 -10.36
N LEU A 14 -13.62 7.61 -9.24
CA LEU A 14 -14.99 7.65 -8.73
C LEU A 14 -15.49 9.09 -8.64
N ARG A 15 -16.74 9.33 -9.00
CA ARG A 15 -17.39 10.63 -8.75
C ARG A 15 -18.12 10.57 -7.41
N ILE A 16 -17.59 11.29 -6.43
CA ILE A 16 -18.14 11.36 -5.07
C ILE A 16 -18.44 12.83 -4.77
N ASN A 17 -19.69 13.16 -4.44
CA ASN A 17 -20.14 14.52 -4.12
C ASN A 17 -19.73 15.58 -5.18
N GLY A 18 -19.84 15.23 -6.47
CA GLY A 18 -19.50 16.11 -7.58
C GLY A 18 -18.00 16.23 -7.90
N ALA A 19 -17.12 15.62 -7.09
CA ALA A 19 -15.68 15.61 -7.32
C ALA A 19 -15.19 14.24 -7.83
N THR A 20 -14.20 14.25 -8.72
CA THR A 20 -13.51 13.01 -9.15
C THR A 20 -12.43 12.65 -8.14
N ILE A 21 -12.58 11.49 -7.51
CA ILE A 21 -11.67 10.91 -6.53
C ILE A 21 -10.98 9.71 -7.15
N THR A 22 -9.65 9.79 -7.26
CA THR A 22 -8.81 8.70 -7.76
C THR A 22 -8.16 7.92 -6.62
N ARG A 23 -8.21 6.58 -6.65
CA ARG A 23 -7.50 5.70 -5.71
C ARG A 23 -6.83 4.54 -6.41
N ALA A 24 -5.64 4.14 -5.92
CA ALA A 24 -4.94 2.96 -6.39
C ALA A 24 -5.48 1.70 -5.70
N TYR A 25 -5.71 0.65 -6.46
CA TYR A 25 -6.08 -0.67 -5.96
C TYR A 25 -5.27 -1.74 -6.71
N SER A 26 -4.52 -2.57 -5.98
CA SER A 26 -3.86 -3.73 -6.59
C SER A 26 -4.89 -4.64 -7.23
N VAL A 27 -4.59 -5.12 -8.42
CA VAL A 27 -5.38 -6.14 -9.07
C VAL A 27 -5.18 -7.44 -8.30
N SER A 28 -6.29 -8.03 -7.85
CA SER A 28 -6.30 -9.25 -7.05
C SER A 28 -6.49 -10.50 -7.92
N SER A 29 -7.13 -10.39 -9.10
CA SER A 29 -7.18 -11.50 -10.07
C SER A 29 -5.83 -11.74 -10.74
N PRO A 30 -5.57 -12.93 -11.28
CA PRO A 30 -4.33 -13.21 -11.99
C PRO A 30 -4.42 -12.80 -13.46
N PRO A 31 -3.30 -12.43 -14.11
CA PRO A 31 -3.30 -12.08 -15.54
C PRO A 31 -3.56 -13.27 -16.47
N THR A 32 -3.51 -14.51 -15.96
CA THR A 32 -3.93 -15.73 -16.66
C THR A 32 -5.41 -15.80 -16.96
N ARG A 33 -6.23 -14.89 -16.38
CA ARG A 33 -7.68 -14.79 -16.57
C ARG A 33 -8.04 -13.40 -17.12
N PRO A 34 -7.69 -13.07 -18.37
CA PRO A 34 -7.63 -11.69 -18.86
C PRO A 34 -9.01 -11.05 -19.17
N LEU A 35 -10.09 -11.79 -18.95
CA LEU A 35 -11.47 -11.32 -19.03
C LEU A 35 -12.08 -11.02 -17.65
N ASP A 36 -11.34 -11.30 -16.57
CA ASP A 36 -11.81 -11.18 -15.19
C ASP A 36 -10.85 -10.30 -14.38
N LEU A 37 -11.11 -8.99 -14.40
CA LEU A 37 -10.35 -8.00 -13.63
C LEU A 37 -11.02 -7.79 -12.26
N GLN A 38 -10.31 -8.14 -11.19
CA GLN A 38 -10.84 -8.02 -9.84
C GLN A 38 -9.96 -7.12 -8.97
N ILE A 39 -10.57 -6.17 -8.28
CA ILE A 39 -9.97 -5.47 -7.13
C ILE A 39 -10.67 -5.90 -5.85
N THR A 40 -9.98 -5.85 -4.72
CA THR A 40 -10.57 -6.15 -3.42
C THR A 40 -10.41 -4.95 -2.50
N VAL A 41 -11.54 -4.40 -2.07
CA VAL A 41 -11.59 -3.16 -1.30
C VAL A 41 -12.01 -3.47 0.13
N LYS A 42 -11.06 -3.42 1.07
CA LYS A 42 -11.40 -3.49 2.49
C LYS A 42 -12.04 -2.18 2.93
N ARG A 43 -13.18 -2.27 3.62
CA ARG A 43 -13.83 -1.11 4.23
C ARG A 43 -12.96 -0.57 5.37
N THR A 44 -12.60 0.72 5.28
CA THR A 44 -11.85 1.41 6.33
C THR A 44 -12.78 2.36 7.07
N GLN A 45 -12.81 2.26 8.41
CA GLN A 45 -13.62 3.15 9.24
C GLN A 45 -13.26 4.62 8.96
N GLY A 46 -14.27 5.43 8.67
CA GLY A 46 -14.08 6.84 8.27
C GLY A 46 -13.48 7.08 6.88
N GLY A 47 -13.14 6.03 6.12
CA GLY A 47 -12.55 6.15 4.79
C GLY A 47 -13.58 6.56 3.72
N LEU A 48 -13.37 7.69 3.05
CA LEU A 48 -14.28 8.20 2.02
C LEU A 48 -14.55 7.19 0.89
N THR A 49 -13.50 6.81 0.15
CA THR A 49 -13.63 5.98 -1.07
C THR A 49 -14.06 4.54 -0.74
N SER A 50 -13.44 3.92 0.26
CA SER A 50 -13.76 2.52 0.62
C SER A 50 -15.19 2.37 1.12
N ASN A 51 -15.70 3.33 1.89
CA ASN A 51 -17.09 3.29 2.34
C ASN A 51 -18.03 3.55 1.17
N TRP A 52 -17.73 4.56 0.34
CA TRP A 52 -18.54 4.86 -0.84
C TRP A 52 -18.68 3.65 -1.77
N ILE A 53 -17.58 2.94 -2.05
CA ILE A 53 -17.59 1.71 -2.85
C ILE A 53 -18.55 0.67 -2.26
N HIS A 54 -18.45 0.42 -0.96
CA HIS A 54 -19.31 -0.56 -0.27
C HIS A 54 -20.78 -0.14 -0.25
N ASP A 55 -21.05 1.16 -0.19
CA ASP A 55 -22.41 1.67 -0.01
C ASP A 55 -23.12 1.96 -1.35
N HIS A 56 -22.40 2.15 -2.47
CA HIS A 56 -22.99 2.63 -3.73
C HIS A 56 -22.71 1.75 -4.95
N LEU A 57 -21.61 0.97 -4.99
CA LEU A 57 -21.34 0.13 -6.15
C LEU A 57 -22.19 -1.14 -6.12
N THR A 58 -22.84 -1.41 -7.24
CA THR A 58 -23.70 -2.58 -7.45
C THR A 58 -23.38 -3.24 -8.81
N PRO A 59 -23.72 -4.53 -9.02
CA PRO A 59 -23.56 -5.16 -10.33
C PRO A 59 -24.22 -4.33 -11.44
N GLY A 60 -23.47 -4.08 -12.52
CA GLY A 60 -23.87 -3.18 -13.61
C GLY A 60 -23.36 -1.74 -13.47
N SER A 61 -22.75 -1.37 -12.35
CA SER A 61 -22.05 -0.08 -12.23
C SER A 61 -20.85 -0.02 -13.18
N GLU A 62 -20.70 1.12 -13.86
CA GLU A 62 -19.53 1.41 -14.69
C GLU A 62 -18.51 2.22 -13.90
N ILE A 63 -17.24 1.84 -14.01
CA ILE A 63 -16.13 2.48 -13.30
C ILE A 63 -15.00 2.72 -14.29
N GLU A 64 -14.51 3.96 -14.31
CA GLU A 64 -13.33 4.31 -15.09
C GLU A 64 -12.07 3.90 -14.34
N ILE A 65 -11.15 3.26 -15.06
CA ILE A 65 -9.85 2.82 -14.53
C ILE A 65 -8.71 3.24 -15.45
N GLU A 66 -7.55 3.51 -14.85
CA GLU A 66 -6.29 3.77 -15.55
C GLU A 66 -5.23 2.75 -15.10
N GLY A 67 -4.51 2.16 -16.05
CA GLY A 67 -3.43 1.21 -15.78
C GLY A 67 -3.23 0.18 -16.90
N PRO A 68 -2.45 -0.89 -16.62
CA PRO A 68 -1.87 -1.23 -15.33
C PRO A 68 -0.65 -0.37 -14.95
N LEU A 69 -0.37 -0.26 -13.65
CA LEU A 69 0.75 0.46 -13.08
C LEU A 69 1.48 -0.39 -12.03
N GLY A 70 2.67 0.07 -11.62
CA GLY A 70 3.45 -0.58 -10.56
C GLY A 70 4.53 -1.53 -11.06
N SER A 71 5.60 -1.67 -10.27
CA SER A 71 6.76 -2.53 -10.53
C SER A 71 6.86 -3.72 -9.57
N PHE A 72 5.99 -3.79 -8.57
CA PHE A 72 5.90 -4.91 -7.63
C PHE A 72 5.19 -6.10 -8.28
N ASN A 73 5.86 -6.77 -9.23
CA ASN A 73 5.27 -7.87 -9.99
C ASN A 73 6.29 -8.96 -10.34
N LEU A 74 5.80 -10.17 -10.61
CA LEU A 74 6.63 -11.35 -10.89
C LEU A 74 7.46 -11.24 -12.18
N ASP A 75 7.07 -10.40 -13.14
CA ASP A 75 7.78 -10.26 -14.41
C ASP A 75 9.04 -9.38 -14.24
N LYS A 76 8.97 -8.37 -13.38
CA LYS A 76 10.10 -7.47 -13.07
C LYS A 76 10.97 -7.96 -11.91
N LEU A 77 10.42 -8.80 -11.05
CA LEU A 77 11.05 -9.29 -9.83
C LEU A 77 11.09 -10.82 -9.89
N PRO A 78 12.03 -11.41 -10.66
CA PRO A 78 12.14 -12.86 -10.76
C PRO A 78 12.51 -13.46 -9.39
N SER A 79 11.92 -14.62 -9.10
CA SER A 79 12.16 -15.37 -7.87
C SER A 79 11.99 -16.86 -8.12
N GLU A 80 12.97 -17.64 -7.69
CA GLU A 80 12.92 -19.11 -7.70
C GLU A 80 12.15 -19.66 -6.48
N LYS A 81 12.20 -18.96 -5.34
CA LYS A 81 11.55 -19.38 -4.09
C LYS A 81 10.87 -18.18 -3.42
N PRO A 82 9.64 -17.82 -3.82
CA PRO A 82 8.97 -16.66 -3.29
C PRO A 82 8.44 -16.89 -1.86
N VAL A 83 8.58 -15.86 -1.03
CA VAL A 83 7.91 -15.73 0.27
C VAL A 83 7.00 -14.51 0.18
N PHE A 84 5.70 -14.73 0.26
CA PHE A 84 4.71 -13.65 0.31
C PHE A 84 4.41 -13.30 1.77
N LEU A 85 4.74 -12.08 2.18
CA LEU A 85 4.38 -11.53 3.49
C LEU A 85 3.26 -10.52 3.28
N SER A 86 2.08 -10.77 3.84
CA SER A 86 0.96 -9.85 3.66
C SER A 86 0.23 -9.51 4.95
N GLY A 87 -0.27 -8.28 5.06
CA GLY A 87 -1.06 -7.82 6.20
C GLY A 87 -2.38 -7.18 5.76
N GLY A 88 -3.52 -7.65 6.27
CA GLY A 88 -4.84 -7.08 5.94
C GLY A 88 -5.11 -7.02 4.43
N SER A 89 -5.51 -5.86 3.90
CA SER A 89 -5.69 -5.69 2.45
C SER A 89 -4.39 -5.83 1.64
N GLY A 90 -3.22 -5.82 2.30
CA GLY A 90 -1.90 -6.19 1.76
C GLY A 90 -1.85 -7.50 0.99
N VAL A 91 -2.84 -8.37 1.20
CA VAL A 91 -2.94 -9.66 0.51
C VAL A 91 -3.22 -9.53 -0.98
N THR A 92 -3.75 -8.40 -1.46
CA THR A 92 -4.25 -8.31 -2.84
C THR A 92 -3.20 -8.52 -3.94
N PRO A 93 -2.04 -7.83 -3.95
CA PRO A 93 -1.03 -8.09 -4.97
C PRO A 93 -0.43 -9.49 -4.83
N THR A 94 -0.17 -9.96 -3.61
CA THR A 94 0.42 -11.29 -3.39
C THR A 94 -0.56 -12.41 -3.72
N MET A 95 -1.87 -12.19 -3.59
CA MET A 95 -2.90 -13.13 -4.04
C MET A 95 -2.94 -13.23 -5.56
N SER A 96 -2.82 -12.10 -6.28
CA SER A 96 -2.69 -12.11 -7.74
C SER A 96 -1.47 -12.91 -8.18
N MET A 97 -0.32 -12.72 -7.51
CA MET A 97 0.90 -13.49 -7.74
C MET A 97 0.68 -14.98 -7.49
N LEU A 98 0.12 -15.37 -6.33
CA LEU A 98 -0.15 -16.77 -6.00
C LEU A 98 -1.10 -17.44 -7.00
N ARG A 99 -2.19 -16.77 -7.38
CA ARG A 99 -3.13 -17.24 -8.40
C ARG A 99 -2.44 -17.42 -9.75
N ALA A 100 -1.58 -16.49 -10.16
CA ALA A 100 -0.84 -16.60 -11.42
C ALA A 100 0.14 -17.78 -11.44
N LEU A 101 0.84 -18.01 -10.33
CA LEU A 101 1.76 -19.14 -10.18
C LEU A 101 1.00 -20.48 -10.21
N THR A 102 -0.09 -20.58 -9.46
CA THR A 102 -0.89 -21.81 -9.37
C THR A 102 -1.68 -22.11 -10.65
N ASP A 103 -2.20 -21.09 -11.35
CA ASP A 103 -2.85 -21.25 -12.66
C ASP A 103 -1.88 -21.79 -13.73
N ARG A 104 -0.59 -21.46 -13.62
CA ARG A 104 0.47 -21.94 -14.53
C ARG A 104 1.03 -23.31 -14.13
N ALA A 105 0.53 -23.91 -13.04
CA ALA A 105 1.09 -25.13 -12.45
C ALA A 105 2.60 -25.02 -12.18
N ASP A 106 3.03 -23.84 -11.73
CA ASP A 106 4.42 -23.54 -11.43
C ASP A 106 4.94 -24.40 -10.27
N ASP A 107 6.17 -24.90 -10.39
CA ASP A 107 6.80 -25.85 -9.47
C ASP A 107 7.60 -25.18 -8.34
N ARG A 108 7.73 -23.85 -8.34
CA ARG A 108 8.46 -23.11 -7.32
C ARG A 108 7.89 -23.37 -5.93
N GLU A 109 8.77 -23.50 -4.94
CA GLU A 109 8.38 -23.61 -3.55
C GLU A 109 7.90 -22.26 -3.00
N ILE A 110 6.60 -22.15 -2.70
CA ILE A 110 5.95 -20.91 -2.26
C ILE A 110 5.66 -20.97 -0.76
N ARG A 111 6.09 -19.94 -0.03
CA ARG A 111 5.64 -19.68 1.34
C ARG A 111 4.75 -18.46 1.36
N PHE A 112 3.56 -18.56 1.95
CA PHE A 112 2.62 -17.46 2.05
C PHE A 112 2.27 -17.22 3.52
N ILE A 113 2.68 -16.09 4.08
CA ILE A 113 2.39 -15.72 5.46
C ILE A 113 1.46 -14.51 5.43
N HIS A 114 0.24 -14.70 5.93
CA HIS A 114 -0.77 -13.65 5.98
C HIS A 114 -1.14 -13.28 7.41
N SER A 115 -1.04 -12.00 7.75
CA SER A 115 -1.39 -11.46 9.05
C SER A 115 -2.72 -10.70 9.02
N ALA A 116 -3.61 -11.05 9.95
CA ALA A 116 -4.90 -10.39 10.16
C ALA A 116 -5.10 -10.06 11.65
N LYS A 117 -6.05 -9.17 11.97
CA LYS A 117 -6.35 -8.81 13.37
C LYS A 117 -7.04 -9.96 14.08
N THR A 118 -8.12 -10.47 13.49
CA THR A 118 -8.88 -11.63 13.98
C THR A 118 -9.05 -12.65 12.84
N PRO A 119 -9.49 -13.89 13.12
CA PRO A 119 -9.79 -14.87 12.06
C PRO A 119 -10.85 -14.38 11.06
N GLY A 120 -11.80 -13.55 11.51
CA GLY A 120 -12.82 -12.96 10.64
C GLY A 120 -12.29 -11.85 9.72
N ASP A 121 -11.10 -11.32 10.00
CA ASP A 121 -10.44 -10.30 9.17
C ASP A 121 -9.57 -10.90 8.04
N ILE A 122 -9.46 -12.23 7.96
CA ILE A 122 -8.61 -12.91 6.97
C ILE A 122 -9.29 -12.83 5.60
N ILE A 123 -8.77 -11.95 4.76
CA ILE A 123 -9.19 -11.82 3.37
C ILE A 123 -8.69 -13.06 2.59
N PHE A 124 -9.55 -13.64 1.76
CA PHE A 124 -9.30 -14.86 0.96
C PHE A 124 -9.01 -16.14 1.76
N ARG A 125 -9.39 -16.23 3.04
CA ARG A 125 -9.10 -17.39 3.89
C ARG A 125 -9.36 -18.74 3.21
N ALA A 126 -10.59 -18.96 2.77
CA ALA A 126 -11.01 -20.25 2.21
C ALA A 126 -10.23 -20.58 0.92
N GLU A 127 -9.92 -19.57 0.10
CA GLU A 127 -9.17 -19.77 -1.14
C GLU A 127 -7.69 -20.06 -0.87
N LEU A 128 -7.07 -19.34 0.07
CA LEU A 128 -5.69 -19.59 0.49
C LEU A 128 -5.55 -21.03 1.05
N GLU A 129 -6.46 -21.45 1.92
CA GLU A 129 -6.51 -22.80 2.48
C GLU A 129 -6.71 -23.86 1.36
N ALA A 130 -7.62 -23.59 0.40
CA ALA A 130 -7.86 -24.49 -0.73
C ALA A 130 -6.66 -24.60 -1.68
N LEU A 131 -5.96 -23.50 -1.96
CA LEU A 131 -4.75 -23.51 -2.79
C LEU A 131 -3.62 -24.30 -2.10
N ALA A 132 -3.41 -24.09 -0.80
CA ALA A 132 -2.43 -24.86 -0.04
C ALA A 132 -2.76 -26.36 0.02
N ALA A 133 -4.05 -26.72 0.12
CA ALA A 133 -4.47 -28.13 0.09
C ALA A 133 -4.30 -28.77 -1.30
N ARG A 134 -4.44 -27.98 -2.37
CA ARG A 134 -4.37 -28.46 -3.76
C ARG A 134 -2.93 -28.57 -4.29
N PHE A 135 -2.04 -27.67 -3.90
CA PHE A 135 -0.69 -27.55 -4.46
C PHE A 135 0.37 -27.89 -3.41
N PRO A 136 1.09 -29.03 -3.52
CA PRO A 136 2.07 -29.47 -2.52
C PRO A 136 3.24 -28.50 -2.32
N ASN A 137 3.56 -27.68 -3.33
CA ASN A 137 4.60 -26.66 -3.28
C ASN A 137 4.14 -25.33 -2.66
N VAL A 138 2.86 -25.20 -2.28
CA VAL A 138 2.29 -23.99 -1.65
C VAL A 138 2.05 -24.25 -0.17
N GLN A 139 2.77 -23.54 0.69
CA GLN A 139 2.51 -23.55 2.13
C GLN A 139 1.98 -22.20 2.59
N VAL A 140 0.77 -22.20 3.13
CA VAL A 140 0.11 -21.02 3.71
C VAL A 140 0.16 -21.09 5.23
N THR A 141 0.59 -19.99 5.85
CA THR A 141 0.49 -19.74 7.28
C THR A 141 -0.35 -18.49 7.52
N LEU A 142 -1.42 -18.64 8.29
CA LEU A 142 -2.27 -17.54 8.71
C LEU A 142 -1.91 -17.15 10.15
N VAL A 143 -1.71 -15.86 10.39
CA VAL A 143 -1.32 -15.30 11.69
C VAL A 143 -2.40 -14.31 12.14
N CYS A 144 -2.98 -14.53 13.32
CA CYS A 144 -3.95 -13.62 13.90
C CYS A 144 -3.38 -12.87 15.10
N GLY A 145 -3.52 -11.54 15.12
CA GLY A 145 -3.18 -10.75 16.32
C GLY A 145 -3.99 -11.20 17.54
N GLN A 146 -5.25 -11.56 17.34
CA GLN A 146 -6.18 -12.08 18.34
C GLN A 146 -6.92 -13.29 17.76
N GLY A 147 -6.51 -14.51 18.13
CA GLY A 147 -7.11 -15.74 17.61
C GLY A 147 -8.55 -15.99 18.06
N GLY A 148 -8.91 -15.61 19.29
CA GLY A 148 -10.16 -16.06 19.88
C GLY A 148 -10.16 -17.57 20.17
N PRO A 149 -11.26 -18.12 20.73
CA PRO A 149 -11.26 -19.47 21.31
C PRO A 149 -11.08 -20.62 20.31
N ALA A 150 -11.57 -20.46 19.08
CA ALA A 150 -11.57 -21.51 18.06
C ALA A 150 -10.36 -21.46 17.11
N TRP A 151 -9.41 -20.53 17.34
CA TRP A 151 -8.27 -20.36 16.45
C TRP A 151 -7.11 -21.26 16.83
N THR A 152 -6.67 -22.05 15.87
CA THR A 152 -5.57 -22.99 16.00
C THR A 152 -4.31 -22.56 15.25
N GLY A 153 -4.39 -21.47 14.48
CA GLY A 153 -3.25 -20.93 13.74
C GLY A 153 -2.30 -20.11 14.62
N SER A 154 -1.25 -19.57 14.01
CA SER A 154 -0.28 -18.73 14.70
C SER A 154 -0.95 -17.46 15.25
N THR A 155 -0.47 -16.99 16.40
CA THR A 155 -0.96 -15.76 17.03
C THR A 155 0.15 -14.76 17.29
N GLY A 156 -0.22 -13.48 17.39
CA GLY A 156 0.69 -12.37 17.66
C GLY A 156 1.08 -11.58 16.41
N ARG A 157 2.13 -10.77 16.55
CA ARG A 157 2.76 -10.06 15.43
C ARG A 157 3.90 -10.92 14.88
N ILE A 158 4.18 -10.77 13.59
CA ILE A 158 5.37 -11.39 13.01
C ILE A 158 6.62 -10.82 13.70
N ASP A 159 7.56 -11.71 13.97
CA ASP A 159 8.90 -11.38 14.46
C ASP A 159 9.94 -12.26 13.76
N GLY A 160 11.23 -11.96 13.92
CA GLY A 160 12.30 -12.73 13.29
C GLY A 160 12.30 -14.21 13.67
N ARG A 161 11.95 -14.55 14.92
CA ARG A 161 11.89 -15.94 15.40
C ARG A 161 10.77 -16.71 14.70
N MET A 162 9.59 -16.09 14.58
CA MET A 162 8.44 -16.65 13.87
C MET A 162 8.79 -16.86 12.39
N LEU A 163 9.39 -15.86 11.73
CA LEU A 163 9.76 -15.97 10.32
C LEU A 163 10.76 -17.10 10.08
N LEU A 164 11.80 -17.23 10.91
CA LEU A 164 12.78 -18.32 10.79
C LEU A 164 12.19 -19.70 11.12
N SER A 165 11.22 -19.77 12.04
CA SER A 165 10.51 -21.02 12.33
C SER A 165 9.62 -21.46 11.17
N LEU A 166 8.89 -20.51 10.58
CA LEU A 166 7.98 -20.76 9.46
C LEU A 166 8.71 -20.96 8.13
N VAL A 167 9.89 -20.36 7.97
CA VAL A 167 10.70 -20.42 6.75
C VAL A 167 12.17 -20.61 7.15
N PRO A 168 12.61 -21.85 7.47
CA PRO A 168 13.97 -22.10 7.94
C PRO A 168 15.08 -21.74 6.93
N ASP A 169 14.77 -21.75 5.64
CA ASP A 169 15.66 -21.40 4.54
C ASP A 169 15.42 -19.96 4.02
N LEU A 170 14.85 -19.07 4.84
CA LEU A 170 14.46 -17.71 4.46
C LEU A 170 15.57 -16.95 3.71
N GLN A 171 16.82 -17.09 4.15
CA GLN A 171 18.00 -16.44 3.55
C GLN A 171 18.27 -16.81 2.07
N LYS A 172 17.62 -17.86 1.54
CA LYS A 172 17.75 -18.32 0.15
C LYS A 172 16.53 -17.95 -0.70
N ARG A 173 15.62 -17.15 -0.17
CA ARG A 173 14.32 -16.85 -0.77
C ARG A 173 14.17 -15.38 -1.11
N THR A 174 13.28 -15.05 -2.02
CA THR A 174 12.91 -13.66 -2.34
C THR A 174 11.61 -13.33 -1.62
N VAL A 175 11.62 -12.24 -0.85
CA VAL A 175 10.48 -11.79 -0.06
C VAL A 175 9.71 -10.70 -0.81
N PHE A 176 8.40 -10.90 -0.92
CA PHE A 176 7.44 -9.93 -1.43
C PHE A 176 6.52 -9.53 -0.29
N ALA A 177 6.62 -8.27 0.16
CA ALA A 177 5.87 -7.78 1.30
C ALA A 177 4.85 -6.69 0.92
N CYS A 178 3.63 -6.80 1.42
CA CYS A 178 2.61 -5.76 1.25
C CYS A 178 1.65 -5.70 2.44
N GLY A 179 1.34 -4.50 2.91
CA GLY A 179 0.44 -4.30 4.05
C GLY A 179 0.43 -2.87 4.58
N PRO A 180 -0.29 -2.62 5.68
CA PRO A 180 -0.29 -1.32 6.35
C PRO A 180 1.11 -0.91 6.82
N GLU A 181 1.37 0.40 6.93
CA GLU A 181 2.68 0.96 7.30
C GLU A 181 3.30 0.30 8.54
N GLY A 182 2.51 0.12 9.61
CA GLY A 182 2.98 -0.53 10.84
C GLY A 182 3.41 -1.99 10.62
N TYR A 183 2.70 -2.72 9.76
CA TYR A 183 3.07 -4.09 9.38
C TYR A 183 4.37 -4.10 8.57
N MET A 184 4.49 -3.20 7.59
CA MET A 184 5.68 -3.09 6.75
C MET A 184 6.92 -2.70 7.56
N LYS A 185 6.79 -1.77 8.51
CA LYS A 185 7.86 -1.40 9.44
C LYS A 185 8.31 -2.60 10.28
N THR A 186 7.37 -3.38 10.81
CA THR A 186 7.69 -4.60 11.55
C THR A 186 8.39 -5.62 10.65
N ALA A 187 7.87 -5.90 9.45
CA ALA A 187 8.46 -6.85 8.52
C ALA A 187 9.92 -6.49 8.19
N ARG A 188 10.19 -5.23 7.82
CA ARG A 188 11.55 -4.73 7.57
C ARG A 188 12.45 -4.90 8.77
N ALA A 189 12.03 -4.43 9.95
CA ALA A 189 12.83 -4.54 11.17
C ALA A 189 13.17 -6.00 11.53
N CYS A 190 12.26 -6.95 11.26
CA CYS A 190 12.51 -8.36 11.50
C CYS A 190 13.54 -8.93 10.53
N LEU A 191 13.44 -8.58 9.23
CA LEU A 191 14.36 -9.00 8.19
C LEU A 191 15.76 -8.39 8.40
N ASP A 192 15.83 -7.12 8.77
CA ASP A 192 17.09 -6.44 9.10
C ASP A 192 17.77 -7.10 10.30
N ALA A 193 17.02 -7.41 11.36
CA ALA A 193 17.55 -8.03 12.57
C ALA A 193 18.13 -9.43 12.34
N ILE A 194 17.66 -10.16 11.32
CA ILE A 194 18.21 -11.46 10.92
C ILE A 194 19.28 -11.36 9.83
N GLY A 195 19.64 -10.15 9.39
CA GLY A 195 20.63 -9.91 8.34
C GLY A 195 20.16 -10.37 6.95
N PHE A 196 18.87 -10.22 6.64
CA PHE A 196 18.32 -10.61 5.34
C PHE A 196 18.87 -9.70 4.21
N PRO A 197 19.27 -10.25 3.05
CA PRO A 197 19.79 -9.47 1.94
C PRO A 197 18.77 -8.45 1.40
N PRO A 198 19.07 -7.14 1.44
CA PRO A 198 18.12 -6.11 1.00
C PRO A 198 17.70 -6.26 -0.47
N ALA A 199 18.59 -6.79 -1.32
CA ALA A 199 18.32 -7.02 -2.74
C ALA A 199 17.25 -8.10 -3.00
N GLN A 200 16.98 -8.97 -2.03
CA GLN A 200 15.97 -10.03 -2.11
C GLN A 200 14.64 -9.63 -1.45
N TYR A 201 14.57 -8.41 -0.90
CA TYR A 201 13.36 -7.87 -0.28
C TYR A 201 12.70 -6.88 -1.22
N HIS A 202 11.43 -7.13 -1.55
CA HIS A 202 10.61 -6.25 -2.36
C HIS A 202 9.35 -5.92 -1.60
N GLU A 203 8.92 -4.66 -1.69
CA GLU A 203 7.71 -4.23 -1.03
C GLU A 203 6.84 -3.30 -1.88
N GLU A 204 5.54 -3.34 -1.59
CA GLU A 204 4.56 -2.36 -2.01
C GLU A 204 3.79 -1.87 -0.79
N SER A 205 3.74 -0.56 -0.60
CA SER A 205 2.99 0.07 0.49
C SER A 205 1.66 0.61 -0.01
N PHE A 206 0.58 0.37 0.71
CA PHE A 206 -0.67 1.10 0.47
C PHE A 206 -0.59 2.42 1.21
N GLY A 207 -0.39 3.51 0.46
CA GLY A 207 -0.31 4.86 1.00
C GLY A 207 -1.47 5.14 1.94
N GLY A 208 -1.17 5.17 3.23
CA GLY A 208 -2.10 5.44 4.31
C GLY A 208 -1.31 6.02 5.47
N SER A 209 -1.15 7.35 5.45
CA SER A 209 -0.66 8.11 6.58
C SER A 209 -1.68 8.05 7.72
N ASN A 210 -1.68 6.97 8.49
CA ASN A 210 -2.17 7.02 9.87
C ASN A 210 -0.94 7.14 10.77
N GLY A 211 -0.35 8.33 10.77
CA GLY A 211 0.79 8.67 11.61
C GLY A 211 0.48 8.37 13.08
N SER A 212 1.19 7.39 13.62
CA SER A 212 1.23 7.12 15.06
C SER A 212 1.86 8.31 15.79
N ARG A 213 1.15 8.81 16.79
CA ARG A 213 1.65 9.75 17.81
C ARG A 213 2.92 9.22 18.50
N SER A 214 3.96 10.06 18.53
CA SER A 214 5.10 10.18 19.47
C SER A 214 6.36 10.53 18.66
N GLU A 215 7.07 11.64 18.87
CA GLU A 215 7.75 12.04 20.11
C GLU A 215 7.63 13.55 20.40
N LEU A 216 7.63 13.89 21.70
CA LEU A 216 7.77 15.23 22.22
C LEU A 216 9.14 15.82 21.85
N GLY A 217 9.17 16.64 20.82
CA GLY A 217 10.15 17.72 20.65
C GLY A 217 9.36 19.02 20.50
N LEU A 218 9.75 20.08 21.19
CA LEU A 218 9.12 21.42 21.19
C LEU A 218 8.55 21.79 19.81
N ALA A 219 7.26 21.56 19.61
CA ALA A 219 6.64 21.69 18.30
C ALA A 219 6.46 23.18 17.98
N ILE A 220 7.31 23.70 17.10
CA ILE A 220 7.00 24.91 16.34
C ILE A 220 5.71 24.59 15.58
N SER A 221 4.62 25.25 15.93
CA SER A 221 3.34 25.07 15.25
C SER A 221 3.54 25.35 13.77
N SER A 222 3.32 24.34 12.93
CA SER A 222 3.45 24.47 11.48
C SER A 222 2.09 24.75 10.86
N SER A 223 2.03 25.60 9.85
CA SER A 223 0.79 25.93 9.13
C SER A 223 1.02 25.97 7.63
N VAL A 224 -0.04 25.71 6.87
CA VAL A 224 -0.03 25.81 5.42
C VAL A 224 -1.12 26.79 5.03
N ARG A 225 -0.76 27.80 4.24
CA ARG A 225 -1.70 28.75 3.65
C ARG A 225 -1.74 28.59 2.14
N PHE A 226 -2.94 28.36 1.64
CA PHE A 226 -3.29 28.16 0.24
C PHE A 226 -3.65 29.53 -0.33
N VAL A 227 -2.77 30.12 -1.13
CA VAL A 227 -2.83 31.54 -1.49
C VAL A 227 -4.03 31.86 -2.38
N ARG A 228 -4.44 30.96 -3.27
CA ARG A 228 -5.55 31.23 -4.21
C ARG A 228 -6.90 31.14 -3.52
N SER A 229 -7.04 30.19 -2.60
CA SER A 229 -8.25 30.02 -1.80
C SER A 229 -8.31 30.95 -0.58
N GLY A 230 -7.17 31.47 -0.13
CA GLY A 230 -7.05 32.27 1.10
C GLY A 230 -7.16 31.44 2.38
N VAL A 231 -7.25 30.11 2.28
CA VAL A 231 -7.46 29.21 3.41
C VAL A 231 -6.12 28.91 4.11
N GLU A 232 -6.14 28.91 5.44
CA GLU A 232 -5.01 28.48 6.27
C GLU A 232 -5.40 27.26 7.11
N HIS A 233 -4.50 26.29 7.18
CA HIS A 233 -4.64 25.07 7.97
C HIS A 233 -3.46 24.92 8.93
N ARG A 234 -3.76 24.72 10.22
CA ARG A 234 -2.74 24.37 11.22
C ARG A 234 -2.45 22.88 11.13
N CYS A 235 -1.20 22.54 10.87
CA CYS A 235 -0.79 21.16 10.62
C CYS A 235 -0.50 20.42 11.92
N ALA A 236 -1.02 19.21 12.03
CA ALA A 236 -0.59 18.26 13.05
C ALA A 236 0.86 17.81 12.78
N PRO A 237 1.64 17.43 13.82
CA PRO A 237 2.97 16.86 13.63
C PRO A 237 2.93 15.67 12.66
N GLY A 238 3.75 15.74 11.60
CA GLY A 238 3.85 14.68 10.59
C GLY A 238 2.82 14.76 9.45
N GLU A 239 1.87 15.70 9.49
CA GLU A 239 0.86 15.90 8.45
C GLU A 239 1.50 16.36 7.13
N THR A 240 1.10 15.74 6.02
CA THR A 240 1.59 16.11 4.69
C THR A 240 0.86 17.35 4.16
N LEU A 241 1.45 18.06 3.20
CA LEU A 241 0.78 19.18 2.53
C LEU A 241 -0.52 18.73 1.83
N LEU A 242 -0.55 17.51 1.30
CA LEU A 242 -1.74 16.94 0.68
C LEU A 242 -2.84 16.64 1.71
N ASP A 243 -2.48 16.13 2.89
CA ASP A 243 -3.44 15.89 3.96
C ASP A 243 -4.00 17.21 4.50
N ALA A 244 -3.14 18.22 4.68
CA ALA A 244 -3.54 19.58 5.01
C ALA A 244 -4.53 20.17 3.99
N ALA A 245 -4.24 20.01 2.69
CA ALA A 245 -5.13 20.46 1.61
C ALA A 245 -6.49 19.76 1.67
N ARG A 246 -6.51 18.44 1.85
CA ARG A 246 -7.76 17.67 1.97
C ARG A 246 -8.60 18.09 3.16
N ASN A 247 -7.96 18.33 4.31
CA ASN A 247 -8.64 18.71 5.54
C ASN A 247 -9.33 20.08 5.46
N CYS A 248 -8.87 20.95 4.55
CA CYS A 248 -9.48 22.24 4.31
C CYS A 248 -10.19 22.36 2.94
N GLY A 249 -10.43 21.22 2.27
CA GLY A 249 -11.21 21.17 1.03
C GLY A 249 -10.48 21.65 -0.23
N ILE A 250 -9.15 21.82 -0.18
CA ILE A 250 -8.32 22.21 -1.31
C ILE A 250 -7.93 20.99 -2.13
N TYR A 251 -8.21 21.07 -3.43
CA TYR A 251 -7.91 20.01 -4.38
C TYR A 251 -6.49 20.14 -4.94
N ILE A 252 -5.68 19.09 -4.75
CA ILE A 252 -4.38 18.93 -5.39
C ILE A 252 -4.40 17.61 -6.18
N PRO A 253 -4.12 17.62 -7.51
CA PRO A 253 -4.07 16.41 -8.32
C PRO A 253 -3.17 15.35 -7.69
N THR A 254 -3.58 14.09 -7.63
CA THR A 254 -2.83 13.06 -6.90
C THR A 254 -3.00 11.69 -7.55
N ALA A 255 -1.91 10.92 -7.65
CA ALA A 255 -1.92 9.52 -8.09
C ALA A 255 -1.21 8.59 -7.08
N CYS A 256 0.13 8.52 -7.08
CA CYS A 256 0.88 7.51 -6.31
C CYS A 256 0.86 7.70 -4.78
N GLN A 257 0.79 8.94 -4.29
CA GLN A 257 0.94 9.32 -2.88
C GLN A 257 2.24 8.85 -2.19
N GLN A 258 3.29 8.60 -2.97
CA GLN A 258 4.59 8.12 -2.49
C GLN A 258 5.77 8.93 -3.04
N GLY A 259 5.50 10.09 -3.64
CA GLY A 259 6.56 10.96 -4.15
C GLY A 259 7.28 10.44 -5.40
N VAL A 260 6.67 9.54 -6.19
CA VAL A 260 7.29 8.96 -7.40
C VAL A 260 6.67 9.46 -8.72
N CYS A 261 5.36 9.74 -8.77
CA CYS A 261 4.66 10.02 -10.05
C CYS A 261 4.63 11.50 -10.46
N GLY A 262 5.01 12.44 -9.59
CA GLY A 262 4.97 13.87 -9.88
C GLY A 262 3.58 14.52 -9.92
N THR A 263 2.47 13.77 -10.00
CA THR A 263 1.10 14.30 -10.09
C THR A 263 0.73 15.30 -8.99
N CYS A 264 1.21 15.08 -7.75
CA CYS A 264 0.96 15.95 -6.60
C CYS A 264 1.86 17.19 -6.55
N ARG A 265 2.49 17.54 -7.67
CA ARG A 265 3.38 18.71 -7.79
C ARG A 265 2.59 20.00 -7.61
N ILE A 266 3.09 20.84 -6.71
CA ILE A 266 2.53 22.15 -6.42
C ILE A 266 3.68 23.16 -6.21
N ALA A 267 3.47 24.42 -6.59
CA ALA A 267 4.46 25.47 -6.35
C ALA A 267 4.43 25.90 -4.88
N LYS A 268 5.58 25.83 -4.22
CA LYS A 268 5.82 26.36 -2.88
C LYS A 268 6.32 27.80 -3.02
N LEU A 269 5.46 28.75 -2.68
CA LEU A 269 5.74 30.19 -2.80
C LEU A 269 6.69 30.67 -1.70
N SER A 270 6.58 30.12 -0.48
CA SER A 270 7.49 30.41 0.62
C SER A 270 7.47 29.32 1.71
N GLY A 271 8.38 29.42 2.67
CA GLY A 271 8.52 28.49 3.79
C GLY A 271 9.39 27.28 3.47
N GLU A 272 9.58 26.41 4.45
CA GLU A 272 10.40 25.20 4.32
C GLU A 272 9.55 23.94 4.44
N VAL A 273 9.97 22.90 3.72
CA VAL A 273 9.33 21.58 3.79
C VAL A 273 10.40 20.50 3.90
N THR A 274 10.08 19.44 4.61
CA THR A 274 10.82 18.17 4.48
C THR A 274 10.10 17.36 3.41
N MET A 275 10.81 16.94 2.36
CA MET A 275 10.22 16.19 1.25
C MET A 275 10.95 14.86 1.08
N ASP A 276 10.23 13.77 1.33
CA ASP A 276 10.73 12.40 1.21
C ASP A 276 10.29 11.83 -0.16
N ASP A 277 10.84 12.36 -1.26
CA ASP A 277 10.46 11.93 -2.62
C ASP A 277 11.32 10.78 -3.15
N LEU A 278 10.71 9.94 -3.99
CA LEU A 278 11.35 8.82 -4.68
C LEU A 278 11.66 9.18 -6.14
N GLY A 279 12.09 10.42 -6.37
CA GLY A 279 12.44 10.93 -7.71
C GLY A 279 11.27 11.47 -8.53
N GLY A 280 10.12 11.75 -7.92
CA GLY A 280 8.95 12.30 -8.60
C GLY A 280 9.10 13.77 -9.07
N LEU A 281 10.21 14.43 -8.77
CA LEU A 281 10.60 15.72 -9.34
C LEU A 281 12.07 15.69 -9.77
N ASN A 282 12.36 16.32 -10.90
CA ASN A 282 13.74 16.53 -11.33
C ASN A 282 14.40 17.73 -10.61
N ALA A 283 15.73 17.85 -10.73
CA ALA A 283 16.49 18.89 -10.04
C ALA A 283 16.06 20.32 -10.43
N LYS A 284 15.67 20.54 -11.69
CA LYS A 284 15.22 21.86 -12.17
C LYS A 284 13.90 22.25 -11.51
N GLU A 285 12.95 21.32 -11.43
CA GLU A 285 11.66 21.55 -10.77
C GLU A 285 11.83 21.86 -9.28
N LYS A 286 12.70 21.12 -8.59
CA LYS A 286 13.03 21.40 -7.18
C LYS A 286 13.63 22.80 -7.02
N SER A 287 14.58 23.18 -7.89
CA SER A 287 15.20 24.52 -7.86
C SER A 287 14.22 25.65 -8.21
N ALA A 288 13.17 25.36 -8.99
CA ALA A 288 12.10 26.30 -9.32
C ALA A 288 11.03 26.42 -8.22
N GLY A 289 11.22 25.78 -7.06
CA GLY A 289 10.32 25.88 -5.91
C GLY A 289 9.12 24.94 -5.95
N TYR A 290 9.12 23.92 -6.82
CA TYR A 290 8.07 22.90 -6.79
C TYR A 290 8.32 21.84 -5.71
N VAL A 291 7.24 21.37 -5.10
CA VAL A 291 7.23 20.30 -4.09
C VAL A 291 6.15 19.28 -4.41
N LEU A 292 6.29 18.05 -3.90
CA LEU A 292 5.28 17.01 -4.00
C LEU A 292 4.40 17.01 -2.75
N ALA A 293 3.17 17.51 -2.86
CA ALA A 293 2.30 17.69 -1.70
C ALA A 293 2.08 16.39 -0.90
N CYS A 294 2.09 15.25 -1.58
CA CYS A 294 1.81 13.93 -1.04
C CYS A 294 2.94 13.32 -0.17
N CYS A 295 4.16 13.83 -0.23
CA CYS A 295 5.28 13.40 0.62
C CYS A 295 6.05 14.56 1.27
N SER A 296 5.52 15.78 1.15
CA SER A 296 6.12 16.97 1.77
C SER A 296 5.43 17.30 3.08
N ARG A 297 6.20 17.69 4.10
CA ARG A 297 5.71 18.12 5.42
C ARG A 297 6.22 19.52 5.74
N PRO A 298 5.37 20.44 6.24
CA PRO A 298 5.78 21.81 6.52
C PRO A 298 6.74 21.90 7.71
N ARG A 299 7.70 22.83 7.65
CA ARG A 299 8.51 23.29 8.77
C ARG A 299 8.19 24.76 9.03
N GLY A 300 7.33 25.02 10.01
CA GLY A 300 6.78 26.36 10.25
C GLY A 300 5.66 26.70 9.27
N THR A 301 5.53 27.97 8.89
CA THR A 301 4.49 28.44 7.95
C THR A 301 4.95 28.29 6.51
N VAL A 302 4.14 27.63 5.69
CA VAL A 302 4.40 27.38 4.26
C VAL A 302 3.28 27.99 3.41
N LEU A 303 3.65 28.67 2.33
CA LEU A 303 2.70 29.19 1.33
C LEU A 303 2.70 28.31 0.08
N LEU A 304 1.52 27.86 -0.32
CA LEU A 304 1.31 27.06 -1.54
C LEU A 304 0.44 27.79 -2.54
N ASP A 305 0.75 27.62 -3.83
CA ASP A 305 -0.03 28.17 -4.94
C ASP A 305 -1.24 27.27 -5.28
N ALA A 306 -2.18 27.17 -4.35
CA ALA A 306 -3.48 26.50 -4.51
C ALA A 306 -4.60 27.23 -3.75
#